data_AF-Q9AML1-F1
#
_entry.id   AF-Q9AML1-F1
#
_cell.length_a   1.000
_cell.length_b   1.000
_cell.length_c   1.000
_cell.angle_alpha   90.00
_cell.angle_beta   90.00
_cell.angle_gamma   90.00
#
_symmetry.space_group_name_H-M   'P 1'
#
loop_
_entity.id
_entity.type
_entity.pdbx_description
1 polymer ?
#
loop_
_entity_poly.entity_id
_entity_poly.type
_entity_poly.pdbx_seq_one_letter_code
_entity_poly.pdbx_strand_id
1 'polypeptide(L)'
;MCTIFSGQDPFNYTSSARSVRICGHVTSIRLENKFWEILERLAISQSKTLGQFISNLYIEAIDNKIDMKNFSSLLRVQGKGKNGGAVSYPVGKQSLLTYDGIPIFGLYQKHDNQVTVEYKEGGKLKKDAYTIRTSAIVNKYMDNRSLTDLQPVKPVKVAKGFEDRLYLVNTHTFTPQGSDLHWSGEKDKNAGLLDASPATGSLPFD
;
A
#
# COMPACT_ATOMS: atom_id res chain seq x y z
N MET A 1 -26.43 -8.20 -13.07
CA MET A 1 -25.57 -7.42 -12.14
C MET A 1 -24.09 -7.57 -12.47
N CYS A 2 -23.57 -8.80 -12.69
CA CYS A 2 -22.17 -9.01 -13.07
C CYS A 2 -21.76 -8.45 -14.44
N THR A 3 -22.67 -8.33 -15.41
CA THR A 3 -22.38 -7.82 -16.76
C THR A 3 -22.24 -6.30 -16.87
N ILE A 4 -22.70 -5.53 -15.89
CA ILE A 4 -22.59 -4.05 -15.90
C ILE A 4 -21.17 -3.61 -15.53
N PHE A 5 -20.49 -4.37 -14.66
CA PHE A 5 -19.12 -4.08 -14.23
C PHE A 5 -18.05 -4.76 -15.11
N SER A 6 -18.34 -5.94 -15.68
CA SER A 6 -17.37 -6.71 -16.47
C SER A 6 -17.24 -6.30 -17.94
N GLY A 7 -18.10 -5.40 -18.45
CA GLY A 7 -18.08 -4.93 -19.84
C GLY A 7 -17.48 -3.54 -20.05
N GLN A 8 -16.93 -2.92 -18.99
CA GLN A 8 -16.34 -1.60 -19.10
C GLN A 8 -14.93 -1.68 -19.69
N ASP A 9 -14.60 -0.73 -20.57
CA ASP A 9 -13.27 -0.62 -21.18
C ASP A 9 -12.18 -0.62 -20.08
N PRO A 10 -11.22 -1.57 -20.11
CA PRO A 10 -10.10 -1.61 -19.18
C PRO A 10 -9.39 -0.27 -19.03
N PHE A 11 -9.36 0.56 -20.09
CA PHE A 11 -8.80 1.90 -20.04
C PHE A 11 -9.42 2.76 -18.94
N ASN A 12 -10.72 2.61 -18.66
CA ASN A 12 -11.43 3.40 -17.65
C ASN A 12 -10.91 3.17 -16.23
N TYR A 13 -10.40 1.97 -15.93
CA TYR A 13 -9.86 1.60 -14.60
C TYR A 13 -8.33 1.67 -14.53
N THR A 14 -7.64 1.80 -15.67
CA THR A 14 -6.19 2.04 -15.64
C THR A 14 -5.89 3.40 -15.01
N SER A 15 -4.96 3.42 -14.06
CA SER A 15 -4.57 4.64 -13.36
C SER A 15 -3.50 5.41 -14.14
N SER A 16 -3.72 6.69 -14.41
CA SER A 16 -2.71 7.58 -14.98
C SER A 16 -2.30 8.67 -13.98
N ALA A 17 -1.02 8.97 -13.94
CA ALA A 17 -0.48 10.07 -13.14
C ALA A 17 -0.45 11.34 -13.98
N ARG A 18 -1.02 12.43 -13.47
CA ARG A 18 -0.98 13.75 -14.11
C ARG A 18 -0.41 14.78 -13.15
N SER A 19 0.45 15.64 -13.68
CA SER A 19 1.02 16.76 -12.94
C SER A 19 0.02 17.93 -12.98
N VAL A 20 -0.49 18.32 -11.81
CA VAL A 20 -1.47 19.39 -11.67
C VAL A 20 -0.93 20.43 -10.69
N ARG A 21 -1.09 21.71 -11.02
CA ARG A 21 -0.77 22.79 -10.09
C ARG A 21 -1.94 23.04 -9.14
N ILE A 22 -1.71 22.83 -7.85
CA ILE A 22 -2.68 23.06 -6.77
C ILE A 22 -2.14 24.21 -5.91
N CYS A 23 -2.88 25.32 -5.85
CA CYS A 23 -2.50 26.49 -5.03
C CYS A 23 -1.02 26.92 -5.24
N GLY A 24 -0.57 26.94 -6.51
CA GLY A 24 0.80 27.33 -6.86
C GLY A 24 1.85 26.20 -6.83
N HIS A 25 1.56 25.09 -6.16
CA HIS A 25 2.47 23.94 -6.02
C HIS A 25 2.19 22.88 -7.08
N VAL A 26 3.25 22.33 -7.68
CA VAL A 26 3.13 21.25 -8.68
C VAL A 26 3.01 19.92 -7.94
N THR A 27 1.89 19.23 -8.11
CA THR A 27 1.59 17.97 -7.43
C THR A 27 1.26 16.90 -8.46
N SER A 28 1.90 15.73 -8.35
CA SER A 28 1.54 14.57 -9.16
C SER A 28 0.39 13.82 -8.49
N ILE A 29 -0.73 13.70 -9.19
CA ILE A 29 -1.90 12.95 -8.72
C ILE A 29 -2.09 11.74 -9.65
N ARG A 30 -2.34 10.57 -9.08
CA ARG A 30 -2.67 9.34 -9.82
C ARG A 30 -4.11 8.95 -9.54
N LEU A 31 -4.92 8.84 -10.60
CA LEU A 31 -6.34 8.45 -10.55
C LEU A 31 -6.67 7.56 -11.76
N GLU A 32 -7.77 6.80 -11.71
CA GLU A 32 -8.24 6.10 -12.91
C GLU A 32 -8.65 7.08 -14.00
N ASN A 33 -8.49 6.69 -15.27
CA ASN A 33 -8.76 7.55 -16.42
C ASN A 33 -10.20 8.06 -16.46
N LYS A 34 -11.17 7.26 -15.97
CA LYS A 34 -12.57 7.69 -15.92
C LYS A 34 -12.77 8.88 -14.99
N PHE A 35 -12.06 8.94 -13.87
CA PHE A 35 -12.14 10.08 -12.96
C PHE A 35 -11.50 11.34 -13.58
N TRP A 36 -10.40 11.18 -14.31
CA TRP A 36 -9.82 12.30 -15.06
C TRP A 36 -10.79 12.89 -16.07
N GLU A 37 -11.48 12.05 -16.84
CA GLU A 37 -12.50 12.48 -17.82
C GLU A 37 -13.65 13.24 -17.16
N ILE A 38 -14.13 12.75 -16.02
CA ILE A 38 -15.21 13.41 -15.26
C ILE A 38 -14.75 14.76 -14.73
N LEU A 39 -13.53 14.84 -14.15
CA LEU A 39 -12.98 16.10 -13.65
C LEU A 39 -12.78 17.14 -14.75
N GLU A 40 -12.32 16.71 -15.93
CA GLU A 40 -12.20 17.59 -17.10
C GLU A 40 -13.56 18.10 -17.55
N ARG A 41 -14.56 17.21 -17.65
CA ARG A 41 -15.92 17.58 -18.03
C ARG A 41 -16.54 18.58 -17.05
N LEU A 42 -16.30 18.41 -15.75
CA LEU A 42 -16.76 19.34 -14.72
C LEU A 42 -15.98 20.66 -14.73
N ALA A 43 -14.69 20.63 -15.02
CA ALA A 43 -13.90 21.85 -15.19
C ALA A 43 -14.42 22.67 -16.40
N ILE A 44 -14.68 22.00 -17.53
CA ILE A 44 -15.27 22.60 -18.72
C ILE A 44 -16.67 23.17 -18.43
N SER A 45 -17.52 22.43 -17.71
CA SER A 45 -18.88 22.91 -17.40
C SER A 45 -18.88 24.16 -16.52
N GLN A 46 -17.80 24.42 -15.78
CA GLN A 46 -17.61 25.62 -14.96
C GLN A 46 -16.68 26.67 -15.59
N SER A 47 -16.31 26.51 -16.87
CA SER A 47 -15.37 27.40 -17.58
C SER A 47 -14.03 27.61 -16.86
N LYS A 48 -13.54 26.59 -16.16
CA LYS A 48 -12.27 26.59 -15.42
C LYS A 48 -11.28 25.62 -16.07
N THR A 49 -9.99 25.92 -16.00
CA THR A 49 -8.96 24.91 -16.34
C THR A 49 -8.98 23.79 -15.30
N LEU A 50 -8.56 22.57 -15.67
CA LEU A 50 -8.51 21.43 -14.75
C LEU A 50 -7.75 21.76 -13.45
N GLY A 51 -6.61 22.45 -13.54
CA GLY A 51 -5.84 22.87 -12.38
C GLY A 51 -6.53 23.91 -11.50
N GLN A 52 -7.23 24.89 -12.10
CA GLN A 52 -8.04 25.86 -11.36
C GLN A 52 -9.25 25.21 -10.70
N PHE A 53 -9.89 24.26 -11.38
CA PHE A 53 -11.02 23.52 -10.84
C PHE A 53 -10.59 22.66 -9.63
N ILE A 54 -9.51 21.90 -9.76
CA ILE A 54 -8.95 21.10 -8.67
C ILE A 54 -8.45 21.99 -7.52
N SER A 55 -7.81 23.12 -7.82
CA SER A 55 -7.40 24.09 -6.79
C SER A 55 -8.59 24.67 -6.04
N ASN A 56 -9.67 25.02 -6.75
CA ASN A 56 -10.88 25.54 -6.12
C ASN A 56 -11.58 24.47 -5.28
N LEU A 57 -11.67 23.23 -5.76
CA LEU A 57 -12.18 22.11 -4.96
C LEU A 57 -11.32 21.88 -3.71
N TYR A 58 -10.00 22.02 -3.83
CA TYR A 58 -9.08 21.89 -2.70
C TYR A 58 -9.27 23.02 -1.67
N ILE A 59 -9.41 24.27 -2.12
CA ILE A 59 -9.68 25.44 -1.26
C ILE A 59 -11.07 25.30 -0.62
N GLU A 60 -12.09 24.96 -1.40
CA GLU A 60 -13.46 24.75 -0.91
C GLU A 60 -13.53 23.59 0.09
N ALA A 61 -12.73 22.54 -0.09
CA ALA A 61 -12.59 21.47 0.89
C ALA A 61 -11.95 21.97 2.20
N ILE A 62 -10.94 22.83 2.13
CA ILE A 62 -10.32 23.45 3.30
C ILE A 62 -11.30 24.41 4.01
N ASP A 63 -11.95 25.29 3.26
CA ASP A 63 -12.81 26.37 3.75
C ASP A 63 -14.11 25.85 4.36
N ASN A 64 -14.68 24.79 3.81
CA ASN A 64 -15.86 24.13 4.38
C ASN A 64 -15.57 23.35 5.67
N LYS A 65 -14.34 23.46 6.23
CA LYS A 65 -13.85 22.58 7.29
C LYS A 65 -14.20 21.12 6.96
N ILE A 66 -13.97 20.69 5.71
CA ILE A 66 -13.81 19.27 5.45
C ILE A 66 -12.52 18.92 6.15
N ASP A 67 -12.68 18.64 7.43
CA ASP A 67 -11.58 18.33 8.32
C ASP A 67 -10.92 17.09 7.71
N MET A 68 -9.76 17.30 7.08
CA MET A 68 -8.89 16.19 6.69
C MET A 68 -8.42 15.43 7.94
N LYS A 69 -8.76 15.90 9.15
CA LYS A 69 -8.65 15.21 10.44
C LYS A 69 -9.98 14.75 11.04
N ASN A 70 -11.07 14.64 10.26
CA ASN A 70 -12.26 13.94 10.73
C ASN A 70 -11.93 12.45 10.86
N PHE A 71 -11.47 12.09 12.06
CA PHE A 71 -11.43 10.75 12.61
C PHE A 71 -12.79 10.10 12.35
N SER A 72 -12.84 9.26 11.32
CA SER A 72 -14.02 8.43 11.08
C SER A 72 -13.96 7.22 12.00
N SER A 73 -12.75 6.69 12.27
CA SER A 73 -12.55 5.62 13.24
C SER A 73 -11.13 5.65 13.86
N LEU A 74 -11.02 5.35 15.14
CA LEU A 74 -9.78 4.98 15.82
C LEU A 74 -9.74 3.45 15.93
N LEU A 75 -8.70 2.83 15.40
CA LEU A 75 -8.48 1.40 15.54
C LEU A 75 -7.38 1.13 16.57
N ARG A 76 -7.59 0.11 17.39
CA ARG A 76 -6.58 -0.44 18.31
C ARG A 76 -6.54 -1.95 18.22
N VAL A 77 -5.35 -2.48 17.93
CA VAL A 77 -5.02 -3.90 18.09
C VAL A 77 -4.27 -4.06 19.41
N GLN A 78 -4.76 -4.95 20.26
CA GLN A 78 -4.15 -5.20 21.56
C GLN A 78 -2.84 -5.97 21.42
N GLY A 79 -1.86 -5.62 22.23
CA GLY A 79 -0.61 -6.35 22.32
C GLY A 79 -0.80 -7.79 22.82
N LYS A 80 -0.01 -8.73 22.30
CA LYS A 80 -0.03 -10.12 22.77
C LYS A 80 0.63 -10.26 24.14
N GLY A 81 -0.16 -10.58 25.16
CA GLY A 81 0.32 -10.83 26.53
C GLY A 81 0.82 -9.58 27.25
N LYS A 82 1.67 -9.75 28.30
CA LYS A 82 2.10 -8.64 29.17
C LYS A 82 3.07 -7.65 28.50
N ASN A 83 3.81 -8.09 27.49
CA ASN A 83 4.87 -7.31 26.82
C ASN A 83 4.59 -7.08 25.33
N GLY A 84 3.38 -7.41 24.84
CA GLY A 84 3.03 -7.18 23.45
C GLY A 84 2.83 -5.69 23.17
N GLY A 85 3.47 -5.16 22.13
CA GLY A 85 3.23 -3.80 21.67
C GLY A 85 1.81 -3.67 21.13
N ALA A 86 1.00 -2.77 21.70
CA ALA A 86 -0.30 -2.42 21.15
C ALA A 86 -0.11 -1.47 19.96
N VAL A 87 -0.87 -1.68 18.89
CA VAL A 87 -0.83 -0.83 17.70
C VAL A 87 -2.15 -0.06 17.62
N SER A 88 -2.08 1.26 17.51
CA SER A 88 -3.28 2.10 17.40
C SER A 88 -3.06 3.23 16.42
N TYR A 89 -4.05 3.49 15.58
CA TYR A 89 -3.95 4.50 14.52
C TYR A 89 -5.32 5.05 14.11
N PRO A 90 -5.37 6.33 13.67
CA PRO A 90 -6.53 6.89 12.98
C PRO A 90 -6.77 6.24 11.62
N VAL A 91 -8.02 6.13 11.24
CA VAL A 91 -8.44 5.84 9.86
C VAL A 91 -9.15 7.07 9.28
N GLY A 92 -8.54 7.61 8.22
CA GLY A 92 -9.08 8.75 7.48
C GLY A 92 -10.16 8.34 6.47
N LYS A 93 -10.99 9.31 6.07
CA LYS A 93 -12.08 9.10 5.12
C LYS A 93 -11.63 8.50 3.79
N GLN A 94 -10.46 8.90 3.27
CA GLN A 94 -9.94 8.36 2.02
C GLN A 94 -9.72 6.84 2.11
N SER A 95 -9.11 6.35 3.19
CA SER A 95 -8.91 4.91 3.40
C SER A 95 -10.24 4.16 3.48
N LEU A 96 -11.25 4.71 4.15
CA LEU A 96 -12.58 4.10 4.19
C LEU A 96 -13.18 3.95 2.79
N LEU A 97 -13.10 5.01 1.96
CA LEU A 97 -13.65 4.99 0.61
C LEU A 97 -12.85 4.06 -0.32
N THR A 98 -11.54 3.96 -0.14
CA THR A 98 -10.68 3.09 -0.94
C THR A 98 -10.92 1.60 -0.64
N TYR A 99 -11.09 1.25 0.63
CA TYR A 99 -11.22 -0.15 1.05
C TYR A 99 -12.67 -0.59 1.30
N ASP A 100 -13.64 0.31 1.14
CA ASP A 100 -15.05 0.13 1.52
C ASP A 100 -15.19 -0.42 2.95
N GLY A 101 -14.35 0.07 3.86
CA GLY A 101 -14.20 -0.50 5.19
C GLY A 101 -13.00 0.01 5.97
N ILE A 102 -12.84 -0.51 7.19
CA ILE A 102 -11.79 -0.09 8.12
C ILE A 102 -10.59 -1.04 7.99
N PRO A 103 -9.44 -0.57 7.48
CA PRO A 103 -8.26 -1.42 7.34
C PRO A 103 -7.68 -1.79 8.71
N ILE A 104 -7.39 -3.08 8.91
CA ILE A 104 -6.86 -3.63 10.16
C ILE A 104 -5.39 -4.04 9.95
N PHE A 105 -4.49 -3.42 10.69
CA PHE A 105 -3.04 -3.59 10.64
C PHE A 105 -2.48 -3.89 12.03
N GLY A 106 -1.39 -4.66 12.09
CA GLY A 106 -0.69 -4.99 13.34
C GLY A 106 -1.16 -6.29 14.01
N LEU A 107 -1.80 -7.20 13.27
CA LEU A 107 -2.21 -8.51 13.79
C LEU A 107 -1.02 -9.45 13.98
N TYR A 108 -1.06 -10.25 15.03
CA TYR A 108 -0.13 -11.37 15.23
C TYR A 108 -0.58 -12.59 14.43
N GLN A 109 0.38 -13.37 13.92
CA GLN A 109 0.12 -14.64 13.24
C GLN A 109 -0.31 -15.76 14.20
N LYS A 110 -1.08 -16.75 13.69
CA LYS A 110 -1.58 -17.92 14.44
C LYS A 110 -2.15 -17.53 15.82
N HIS A 111 -2.96 -16.48 15.85
CA HIS A 111 -3.45 -15.92 17.10
C HIS A 111 -4.87 -15.38 16.97
N ASP A 112 -5.58 -15.37 18.09
CA ASP A 112 -6.90 -14.76 18.24
C ASP A 112 -6.70 -13.30 18.67
N ASN A 113 -6.59 -12.41 17.70
CA ASN A 113 -6.27 -11.01 17.91
C ASN A 113 -7.50 -10.26 18.43
N GLN A 114 -7.35 -9.56 19.55
CA GLN A 114 -8.38 -8.69 20.09
C GLN A 114 -8.25 -7.30 19.47
N VAL A 115 -9.26 -6.89 18.70
CA VAL A 115 -9.28 -5.61 17.98
C VAL A 115 -10.46 -4.79 18.44
N THR A 116 -10.22 -3.50 18.66
CA THR A 116 -11.25 -2.55 19.05
C THR A 116 -11.31 -1.43 18.03
N VAL A 117 -12.52 -1.10 17.60
CA VAL A 117 -12.80 -0.06 16.62
C VAL A 117 -13.75 0.94 17.24
N GLU A 118 -13.36 2.20 17.28
CA GLU A 118 -14.17 3.30 17.80
C GLU A 118 -14.48 4.25 16.65
N TYR A 119 -15.75 4.57 16.40
CA TYR A 119 -16.15 5.39 15.25
C TYR A 119 -17.38 6.25 15.55
N LYS A 120 -17.68 7.23 14.69
CA LYS A 120 -18.91 8.03 14.79
C LYS A 120 -19.85 7.69 13.65
N GLU A 121 -21.10 7.38 13.98
CA GLU A 121 -22.15 7.10 13.01
C GLU A 121 -23.42 7.89 13.40
N GLY A 122 -23.94 8.70 12.48
CA GLY A 122 -25.09 9.58 12.76
C GLY A 122 -24.84 10.54 13.93
N GLY A 123 -23.59 10.98 14.13
CA GLY A 123 -23.18 11.85 15.24
C GLY A 123 -23.00 11.15 16.59
N LYS A 124 -23.32 9.85 16.70
CA LYS A 124 -23.15 9.06 17.92
C LYS A 124 -21.83 8.29 17.89
N LEU A 125 -21.10 8.29 19.00
CA LEU A 125 -19.93 7.45 19.19
C LEU A 125 -20.37 5.99 19.34
N LYS A 126 -19.70 5.11 18.60
CA LYS A 126 -19.84 3.66 18.65
C LYS A 126 -18.49 3.01 18.89
N LYS A 127 -18.53 1.83 19.50
CA LYS A 127 -17.35 1.06 19.85
C LYS A 127 -17.66 -0.42 19.71
N ASP A 128 -16.92 -1.08 18.83
CA ASP A 128 -17.04 -2.50 18.58
C ASP A 128 -15.74 -3.22 18.94
N ALA A 129 -15.87 -4.45 19.44
CA ALA A 129 -14.76 -5.33 19.76
C ALA A 129 -14.88 -6.62 18.95
N TYR A 130 -13.78 -7.00 18.29
CA TYR A 130 -13.71 -8.15 17.42
C TYR A 130 -12.58 -9.08 17.86
N THR A 131 -12.79 -10.38 17.68
CA THR A 131 -11.73 -11.39 17.73
C THR A 131 -11.41 -11.84 16.31
N ILE A 132 -10.18 -11.59 15.86
CA ILE A 132 -9.72 -11.90 14.50
C ILE A 132 -8.65 -12.99 14.58
N ARG A 133 -9.02 -14.20 14.15
CA ARG A 133 -8.11 -15.35 14.07
C ARG A 133 -7.29 -15.27 12.79
N THR A 134 -5.97 -15.40 12.92
CA THR A 134 -5.02 -15.38 11.79
C THR A 134 -4.34 -16.73 11.61
N SER A 135 -3.89 -16.99 10.39
CA SER A 135 -3.06 -18.15 10.04
C SER A 135 -1.57 -17.89 10.29
N ALA A 136 -0.72 -18.90 10.05
CA ALA A 136 0.72 -18.77 10.13
C ALA A 136 1.31 -18.02 8.92
N ILE A 137 2.45 -17.37 9.11
CA ILE A 137 3.31 -16.87 8.04
C ILE A 137 4.06 -18.06 7.43
N VAL A 138 4.22 -18.05 6.11
CA VAL A 138 4.85 -19.16 5.38
C VAL A 138 6.01 -18.63 4.55
N ASN A 139 7.18 -19.24 4.71
CA ASN A 139 8.27 -19.11 3.76
C ASN A 139 8.14 -20.20 2.68
N LYS A 140 8.04 -19.79 1.42
CA LYS A 140 7.88 -20.71 0.28
C LYS A 140 9.21 -21.23 -0.27
N TYR A 141 10.34 -20.65 0.14
CA TYR A 141 11.66 -20.97 -0.35
C TYR A 141 12.51 -21.55 0.78
N MET A 142 12.53 -22.88 0.86
CA MET A 142 13.32 -23.62 1.82
C MET A 142 14.06 -24.76 1.14
N ASP A 143 15.28 -25.02 1.61
CA ASP A 143 16.12 -26.14 1.20
C ASP A 143 17.02 -26.56 2.36
N ASN A 144 18.01 -27.41 2.09
CA ASN A 144 18.96 -27.91 3.07
C ASN A 144 19.86 -26.83 3.71
N ARG A 145 19.85 -25.59 3.21
CA ARG A 145 20.55 -24.44 3.79
C ARG A 145 19.68 -23.70 4.82
N SER A 146 18.37 -23.95 4.83
CA SER A 146 17.43 -23.27 5.73
C SER A 146 17.59 -23.77 7.17
N LEU A 147 17.99 -22.88 8.08
CA LEU A 147 18.08 -23.19 9.51
C LEU A 147 16.70 -23.19 10.19
N THR A 148 15.84 -22.25 9.80
CA THR A 148 14.47 -22.07 10.30
C THR A 148 13.57 -21.62 9.15
N ASP A 149 12.26 -21.75 9.32
CA ASP A 149 11.25 -21.29 8.36
C ASP A 149 11.23 -19.76 8.24
N LEU A 150 11.28 -19.07 9.39
CA LEU A 150 11.30 -17.62 9.49
C LEU A 150 12.61 -17.14 10.11
N GLN A 151 13.00 -15.91 9.78
CA GLN A 151 14.19 -15.29 10.36
C GLN A 151 13.98 -15.02 11.86
N PRO A 152 14.90 -15.45 12.74
CA PRO A 152 14.78 -15.21 14.17
C PRO A 152 15.02 -13.73 14.49
N VAL A 153 14.22 -13.19 15.42
CA VAL A 153 14.38 -11.82 15.92
C VAL A 153 14.87 -11.86 17.37
N LYS A 154 16.01 -11.22 17.63
CA LYS A 154 16.57 -11.08 18.99
C LYS A 154 16.68 -9.61 19.37
N PRO A 155 15.76 -9.08 20.21
CA PRO A 155 15.88 -7.73 20.73
C PRO A 155 17.16 -7.59 21.56
N VAL A 156 17.97 -6.57 21.26
CA VAL A 156 19.22 -6.30 22.01
C VAL A 156 18.99 -5.24 23.09
N LYS A 157 18.35 -4.12 22.73
CA LYS A 157 18.05 -3.01 23.63
C LYS A 157 16.80 -2.28 23.17
N VAL A 158 15.92 -1.94 24.11
CA VAL A 158 14.80 -1.03 23.92
C VAL A 158 14.90 0.05 24.99
N ALA A 159 15.09 1.29 24.57
CA ALA A 159 15.09 2.42 25.50
C ALA A 159 13.65 2.75 25.92
N LYS A 160 13.49 3.34 27.10
CA LYS A 160 12.18 3.81 27.58
C LYS A 160 11.61 4.85 26.62
N GLY A 161 10.35 4.70 26.21
CA GLY A 161 9.67 5.56 25.24
C GLY A 161 9.88 5.18 23.78
N PHE A 162 10.45 4.00 23.50
CA PHE A 162 10.63 3.45 22.15
C PHE A 162 9.90 2.11 21.95
N GLU A 163 9.05 1.72 22.90
CA GLU A 163 8.32 0.45 22.89
C GLU A 163 7.25 0.37 21.78
N ASP A 164 6.86 1.51 21.23
CA ASP A 164 5.83 1.67 20.18
C ASP A 164 6.39 1.68 18.75
N ARG A 165 7.72 1.56 18.59
CA ARG A 165 8.37 1.64 17.28
C ARG A 165 8.09 0.40 16.43
N LEU A 166 7.71 0.65 15.19
CA LEU A 166 7.54 -0.37 14.16
C LEU A 166 8.62 -0.22 13.09
N TYR A 167 9.18 -1.35 12.65
CA TYR A 167 10.20 -1.41 11.62
C TYR A 167 9.75 -2.33 10.50
N LEU A 168 9.78 -1.84 9.27
CA LEU A 168 9.59 -2.66 8.08
C LEU A 168 10.94 -3.22 7.66
N VAL A 169 11.11 -4.54 7.76
CA VAL A 169 12.34 -5.23 7.38
C VAL A 169 12.22 -5.69 5.95
N ASN A 170 12.93 -5.03 5.04
CA ASN A 170 13.06 -5.46 3.65
C ASN A 170 14.28 -6.37 3.52
N THR A 171 14.05 -7.69 3.48
CA THR A 171 15.06 -8.74 3.40
C THR A 171 14.60 -9.80 2.41
N HIS A 172 15.54 -10.63 1.98
CA HIS A 172 15.30 -11.72 1.02
C HIS A 172 15.66 -13.07 1.62
N THR A 173 15.23 -14.14 0.96
CA THR A 173 15.65 -15.52 1.20
C THR A 173 16.11 -16.12 -0.12
N PHE A 174 17.13 -16.97 -0.10
CA PHE A 174 17.62 -17.59 -1.32
C PHE A 174 16.61 -18.57 -1.90
N THR A 175 16.54 -18.63 -3.22
CA THR A 175 15.84 -19.70 -3.93
C THR A 175 16.76 -20.94 -4.02
N PRO A 176 16.20 -22.16 -4.10
CA PRO A 176 17.00 -23.37 -4.26
C PRO A 176 17.88 -23.36 -5.52
N GLN A 177 17.41 -22.73 -6.59
CA GLN A 177 18.08 -22.72 -7.90
C GLN A 177 19.10 -21.57 -8.05
N GLY A 178 19.03 -20.54 -7.22
CA GLY A 178 19.80 -19.32 -7.43
C GLY A 178 19.35 -18.60 -8.71
N SER A 179 20.29 -17.95 -9.39
CA SER A 179 20.04 -17.29 -10.67
C SER A 179 20.16 -18.29 -11.82
N ASP A 180 19.10 -18.44 -12.61
CA ASP A 180 19.00 -19.41 -13.70
C ASP A 180 18.82 -18.78 -15.09
N LEU A 181 18.68 -17.44 -15.16
CA LEU A 181 18.45 -16.70 -16.40
C LEU A 181 19.48 -15.58 -16.60
N HIS A 182 19.84 -15.36 -17.86
CA HIS A 182 20.72 -14.28 -18.31
C HIS A 182 20.14 -13.58 -19.54
N TRP A 183 20.28 -12.25 -19.63
CA TRP A 183 20.01 -11.55 -20.87
C TRP A 183 21.08 -11.90 -21.90
N SER A 184 20.66 -12.21 -23.12
CA SER A 184 21.56 -12.39 -24.26
C SER A 184 22.02 -11.01 -24.77
N GLY A 185 23.33 -10.86 -25.00
CA GLY A 185 23.98 -9.65 -25.47
C GLY A 185 24.51 -9.79 -26.89
N GLU A 186 25.00 -8.67 -27.43
CA GLU A 186 25.65 -8.63 -28.73
C GLU A 186 27.08 -9.18 -28.65
N LYS A 187 27.50 -9.88 -29.70
CA LYS A 187 28.80 -10.53 -29.79
C LYS A 187 29.87 -9.55 -30.26
N ASP A 188 31.03 -9.55 -29.59
CA ASP A 188 32.18 -8.74 -30.00
C ASP A 188 32.73 -9.22 -31.36
N LYS A 189 33.29 -8.30 -32.14
CA LYS A 189 33.97 -8.58 -33.41
C LYS A 189 35.12 -9.59 -33.27
N ASN A 190 35.72 -9.69 -32.09
CA ASN A 190 36.82 -10.60 -31.80
C ASN A 190 36.38 -12.01 -31.39
N ALA A 191 35.08 -12.26 -31.23
CA ALA A 191 34.59 -13.57 -30.81
C ALA A 191 34.58 -14.58 -31.97
N GLY A 192 34.86 -15.86 -31.68
CA GLY A 192 34.99 -16.90 -32.69
C GLY A 192 33.67 -17.18 -33.40
N LEU A 193 33.67 -17.52 -34.69
CA LEU A 193 32.45 -17.63 -35.52
C LEU A 193 31.38 -18.56 -34.93
N LEU A 194 31.79 -19.65 -34.27
CA LEU A 194 30.89 -20.67 -33.70
C LEU A 194 30.46 -20.40 -32.25
N ASP A 195 31.02 -19.38 -31.60
CA ASP A 195 30.70 -19.08 -30.20
C ASP A 195 29.23 -18.61 -30.07
N ALA A 196 28.57 -18.99 -28.97
CA ALA A 196 27.25 -18.47 -28.64
C ALA A 196 27.30 -16.97 -28.31
N SER A 197 26.15 -16.29 -28.37
CA SER A 197 26.04 -14.90 -27.91
C SER A 197 26.40 -14.79 -26.41
N PRO A 198 27.18 -13.78 -26.00
CA PRO A 198 27.53 -13.59 -24.61
C PRO A 198 26.30 -13.14 -23.79
N ALA A 199 26.37 -13.28 -22.48
CA ALA A 199 25.40 -12.65 -21.58
C ALA A 199 25.68 -11.15 -21.40
N THR A 200 24.67 -10.37 -21.04
CA THR A 200 24.79 -8.94 -20.70
C THR A 200 23.86 -8.54 -19.54
N GLY A 201 23.99 -7.31 -19.07
CA GLY A 201 23.14 -6.75 -18.01
C GLY A 201 23.26 -7.50 -16.68
N SER A 202 22.18 -7.44 -15.89
CA SER A 202 22.14 -7.98 -14.52
C SER A 202 20.89 -8.79 -14.22
N LEU A 203 20.31 -9.48 -15.21
CA LEU A 203 19.15 -10.36 -14.99
C LEU A 203 19.32 -11.35 -13.83
N PRO A 204 20.52 -11.89 -13.55
CA PRO A 204 20.72 -12.75 -12.38
C PRO A 204 20.37 -12.11 -11.03
N PHE A 205 20.20 -10.78 -10.97
CA PHE A 205 19.90 -10.00 -9.77
C PHE A 205 18.51 -9.32 -9.80
N ASP A 206 17.79 -9.40 -10.93
CA ASP A 206 16.41 -8.87 -11.08
C ASP A 206 15.36 -9.78 -10.42
#